data_AF-Q21GB0-F1
#
_entry.id   AF-Q21GB0-F1
#
_cell.length_a   1.000
_cell.length_b   1.000
_cell.length_c   1.000
_cell.angle_alpha   90.00
_cell.angle_beta   90.00
_cell.angle_gamma   90.00
#
_symmetry.space_group_name_H-M   'P 1'
#
loop_
_entity.id
_entity.type
_entity.pdbx_description
1 polymer ?
#
loop_
_entity_poly.entity_id
_entity_poly.type
_entity_poly.pdbx_seq_one_letter_code
_entity_poly.pdbx_strand_id
1 'polypeptide(L)'
;MWKIVVALLGCVLSVNAFSAADCDGVPVAVKMGEFGGQEPYAIVRVNGYDYRLGLPSDDAMKMRFSLIQTAMLAGYKVRIRFWAADTCPQASADRLIPNSVQLVKS
;
A
#
# COMPACT_ATOMS: atom_id res chain seq x y z
N MET A 1 -6.14 -56.77 -19.32
CA MET A 1 -6.69 -55.40 -19.35
C MET A 1 -6.97 -54.96 -17.92
N TRP A 2 -6.01 -54.29 -17.26
CA TRP A 2 -6.22 -53.66 -15.96
C TRP A 2 -5.24 -52.47 -15.81
N LYS A 3 -5.85 -51.28 -15.81
CA LYS A 3 -5.42 -49.96 -15.33
C LYS A 3 -3.99 -49.83 -14.78
N ILE A 4 -3.15 -49.05 -15.47
CA ILE A 4 -2.09 -48.25 -14.82
C ILE A 4 -2.35 -46.79 -15.18
N VAL A 5 -3.31 -46.20 -14.48
CA VAL A 5 -3.44 -44.77 -14.30
C VAL A 5 -2.98 -44.52 -12.88
N VAL A 6 -1.72 -44.18 -12.65
CA VAL A 6 -1.23 -43.45 -11.46
C VAL A 6 0.23 -43.10 -11.75
N ALA A 7 0.51 -41.80 -11.88
CA ALA A 7 1.73 -41.11 -11.43
C ALA A 7 1.93 -39.75 -12.13
N LEU A 8 0.85 -39.02 -12.40
CA LEU A 8 0.88 -37.56 -12.47
C LEU A 8 0.63 -37.02 -11.06
N LEU A 9 1.58 -37.32 -10.17
CA LEU A 9 1.69 -36.71 -8.84
C LEU A 9 2.64 -35.52 -9.04
N GLY A 10 2.15 -34.39 -9.53
CA GLY A 10 1.34 -33.51 -8.70
C GLY A 10 2.21 -32.77 -7.67
N CYS A 11 3.48 -32.47 -7.97
CA CYS A 11 4.28 -31.53 -7.20
C CYS A 11 3.94 -30.10 -7.63
N VAL A 12 2.70 -29.69 -7.36
CA VAL A 12 2.32 -28.27 -7.42
C VAL A 12 2.89 -27.64 -6.15
N LEU A 13 4.11 -27.14 -6.25
CA LEU A 13 4.68 -26.21 -5.27
C LEU A 13 3.74 -24.99 -5.23
N SER A 14 2.85 -24.96 -4.25
CA SER A 14 2.10 -23.78 -3.85
C SER A 14 3.10 -22.75 -3.34
N VAL A 15 3.70 -21.98 -4.25
CA VAL A 15 4.29 -20.70 -3.92
C VAL A 15 3.13 -19.83 -3.44
N ASN A 16 2.99 -19.69 -2.13
CA ASN A 16 2.22 -18.60 -1.56
C ASN A 16 2.93 -17.32 -2.04
N ALA A 17 2.52 -16.79 -3.19
CA ALA A 17 2.86 -15.44 -3.56
C ALA A 17 2.28 -14.57 -2.44
N PHE A 18 3.14 -14.06 -1.56
CA PHE A 18 2.76 -12.99 -0.65
C PHE A 18 2.30 -11.84 -1.52
N SER A 19 0.99 -11.75 -1.69
CA SER A 19 0.38 -10.74 -2.52
C SER A 19 0.47 -9.43 -1.75
N ALA A 20 1.09 -8.45 -2.39
CA ALA A 20 1.33 -7.14 -1.82
C ALA A 20 0.84 -6.10 -2.80
N ALA A 21 -0.02 -5.20 -2.33
CA ALA A 21 -0.48 -4.08 -3.12
C ALA A 21 0.63 -3.02 -3.20
N ASP A 22 1.10 -2.76 -4.42
CA ASP A 22 1.98 -1.63 -4.75
C ASP A 22 1.15 -0.50 -5.38
N CYS A 23 0.89 0.53 -4.58
CA CYS A 23 0.05 1.66 -4.98
C CYS A 23 0.93 2.83 -5.42
N ASP A 24 1.19 2.88 -6.72
CA ASP A 24 2.01 3.91 -7.36
C ASP A 24 1.17 5.11 -7.82
N GLY A 25 1.60 6.34 -7.52
CA GLY A 25 0.96 7.53 -8.08
C GLY A 25 1.54 8.84 -7.55
N VAL A 26 1.07 9.96 -8.11
CA VAL A 26 1.48 11.29 -7.63
C VAL A 26 0.54 11.70 -6.49
N PRO A 27 1.05 12.06 -5.29
CA PRO A 27 0.21 12.57 -4.22
C PRO A 27 -0.44 13.89 -4.62
N VAL A 28 -1.75 14.02 -4.40
CA VAL A 28 -2.50 15.25 -4.72
C VAL A 28 -2.93 16.02 -3.49
N ALA A 29 -2.99 15.36 -2.34
CA ALA A 29 -3.31 15.99 -1.06
C ALA A 29 -2.78 15.15 0.09
N VAL A 30 -2.38 15.82 1.17
CA VAL A 30 -2.09 15.19 2.46
C VAL A 30 -2.88 15.92 3.54
N LYS A 31 -3.52 15.16 4.43
CA LYS A 31 -4.40 15.65 5.50
C LYS A 31 -3.96 15.06 6.83
N MET A 32 -4.16 15.79 7.91
CA MET A 32 -3.82 15.34 9.26
C MET A 32 -4.86 15.92 10.24
N GLY A 33 -5.49 15.05 11.03
CA GLY A 33 -6.46 15.47 12.07
C GLY A 33 -7.62 16.34 11.56
N GLU A 34 -8.24 17.10 12.47
CA GLU A 34 -9.52 17.84 12.40
C GLU A 34 -9.89 18.58 11.09
N PHE A 35 -8.97 18.75 10.14
CA PHE A 35 -9.14 19.51 8.90
C PHE A 35 -9.67 18.72 7.69
N GLY A 36 -10.23 17.51 7.84
CA GLY A 36 -10.88 16.89 6.66
C GLY A 36 -11.50 15.50 6.78
N GLY A 37 -11.31 14.81 7.90
CA GLY A 37 -12.01 13.58 8.24
C GLY A 37 -11.71 13.31 9.70
N GLN A 38 -12.71 13.05 10.53
CA GLN A 38 -12.55 12.80 11.97
C GLN A 38 -11.79 11.48 12.20
N GLU A 39 -10.52 11.42 11.80
CA GLU A 39 -9.67 10.25 11.90
C GLU A 39 -8.36 10.65 12.58
N PRO A 40 -7.84 9.83 13.49
CA PRO A 40 -6.60 10.12 14.20
C PRO A 40 -5.36 9.86 13.32
N TYR A 41 -5.51 9.73 12.01
CA TYR A 41 -4.44 9.34 11.08
C TYR A 41 -3.99 10.51 10.21
N ALA A 42 -2.72 10.47 9.80
CA ALA A 42 -2.29 11.22 8.61
C ALA A 42 -2.76 10.45 7.36
N ILE A 43 -3.36 11.16 6.41
CA ILE A 43 -3.98 10.56 5.21
C ILE A 43 -3.37 11.22 3.97
N VAL A 44 -3.00 10.41 2.98
CA VAL A 44 -2.61 10.87 1.64
C VAL A 44 -3.63 10.43 0.61
N ARG A 45 -3.93 11.32 -0.35
CA ARG A 45 -4.71 10.98 -1.54
C ARG A 45 -3.80 10.71 -2.72
N VAL A 46 -3.91 9.50 -3.29
CA VAL A 46 -3.18 9.07 -4.50
C VAL A 46 -4.13 8.29 -5.40
N ASN A 47 -4.20 8.65 -6.68
CA ASN A 47 -5.08 8.02 -7.69
C ASN A 47 -6.56 7.89 -7.27
N GLY A 48 -7.09 8.87 -6.54
CA GLY A 48 -8.48 8.84 -6.06
C GLY A 48 -8.73 8.00 -4.79
N TYR A 49 -7.70 7.35 -4.24
CA TYR A 49 -7.79 6.58 -2.99
C TYR A 49 -7.12 7.33 -1.83
N ASP A 50 -7.65 7.11 -0.63
CA ASP A 50 -7.13 7.68 0.62
C ASP A 50 -6.37 6.60 1.40
N TYR A 51 -5.07 6.79 1.61
CA TYR A 51 -4.21 5.87 2.37
C TYR A 51 -3.82 6.49 3.70
N ARG A 52 -3.90 5.70 4.78
CA ARG A 52 -3.50 6.14 6.12
C ARG A 52 -2.01 5.89 6.29
N LEU A 53 -1.23 6.91 6.62
CA LEU A 53 0.23 6.81 6.80
C LEU A 53 0.63 6.35 8.22
N GLY A 54 -0.30 6.45 9.17
CA GLY A 54 -0.13 6.10 10.58
C GLY A 54 -0.67 7.19 11.50
N LEU A 55 -0.47 7.00 12.80
CA LEU A 55 -0.85 7.98 13.83
C LEU A 55 0.18 9.11 13.92
N PRO A 56 -0.24 10.38 14.16
CA PRO A 56 0.64 11.53 14.38
C PRO A 56 1.78 11.33 15.38
N SER A 57 1.56 10.49 16.39
CA SER A 57 2.53 10.16 17.44
C SER A 57 3.65 9.21 16.98
N ASP A 58 3.49 8.51 15.86
CA ASP A 58 4.46 7.53 15.35
C ASP A 58 5.54 8.22 14.48
N ASP A 59 6.80 7.96 14.79
CA ASP A 59 7.93 8.49 14.01
C ASP A 59 7.98 7.89 12.59
N ALA A 60 7.55 6.63 12.41
CA ALA A 60 7.46 6.03 11.08
C ALA A 60 6.42 6.76 10.21
N MET A 61 5.32 7.22 10.81
CA MET A 61 4.35 8.06 10.11
C MET A 61 4.98 9.39 9.70
N LYS A 62 5.75 10.05 10.57
CA LYS A 62 6.39 11.34 10.24
C LYS A 62 7.34 11.21 9.05
N MET A 63 8.10 10.11 9.01
CA MET A 63 8.99 9.79 7.90
C MET A 63 8.22 9.56 6.58
N ARG A 64 7.15 8.76 6.61
CA ARG A 64 6.28 8.53 5.44
C ARG A 64 5.66 9.84 4.97
N PHE A 65 5.14 10.64 5.91
CA PHE A 65 4.52 11.93 5.63
C PHE A 65 5.49 12.91 4.98
N SER A 66 6.71 13.02 5.50
CA SER A 66 7.77 13.86 4.92
C SER A 66 8.07 13.46 3.47
N LEU A 67 8.25 12.16 3.19
CA LEU A 67 8.47 11.66 1.82
C LEU A 67 7.31 12.00 0.88
N ILE A 68 6.07 11.82 1.35
CA ILE A 68 4.86 12.13 0.57
C ILE A 68 4.81 13.63 0.27
N GLN A 69 5.08 14.50 1.25
CA GLN A 69 5.09 15.95 1.05
C GLN A 69 6.17 16.36 0.05
N THR A 70 7.38 15.81 0.17
CA THR A 70 8.47 16.07 -0.79
C THR A 70 8.05 15.62 -2.20
N ALA A 71 7.46 14.44 -2.33
CA ALA A 71 6.97 13.95 -3.62
C ALA A 71 5.88 14.85 -4.22
N MET A 72 4.93 15.30 -3.39
CA MET A 72 3.85 16.19 -3.80
C MET A 72 4.40 17.53 -4.30
N LEU A 73 5.34 18.13 -3.57
CA LEU A 73 5.96 19.40 -3.95
C LEU A 73 6.86 19.29 -5.19
N ALA A 74 7.55 18.15 -5.35
CA ALA A 74 8.43 17.90 -6.49
C ALA A 74 7.70 17.31 -7.72
N GLY A 75 6.42 16.96 -7.60
CA GLY A 75 5.68 16.27 -8.66
C GLY A 75 6.16 14.84 -8.94
N TYR A 76 6.77 14.18 -7.96
CA TYR A 76 7.24 12.80 -8.08
C TYR A 76 6.17 11.78 -7.75
N LYS A 77 6.28 10.61 -8.37
CA LYS A 77 5.48 9.44 -8.00
C LYS A 77 5.98 8.87 -6.68
N VAL A 78 5.06 8.37 -5.88
CA VAL A 78 5.35 7.55 -4.71
C VAL A 78 4.84 6.13 -4.94
N ARG A 79 5.53 5.16 -4.34
CA ARG A 79 5.05 3.79 -4.16
C ARG A 79 4.65 3.59 -2.70
N ILE A 80 3.38 3.27 -2.48
CA ILE A 80 2.84 2.92 -1.16
C ILE A 80 2.58 1.42 -1.15
N ARG A 81 3.34 0.66 -0.36
CA ARG A 81 3.28 -0.81 -0.34
C ARG A 81 2.54 -1.34 0.89
N PHE A 82 1.67 -2.33 0.68
CA PHE A 82 0.93 -3.05 1.72
C PHE A 82 1.11 -4.55 1.56
N TRP A 83 1.60 -5.23 2.60
CA TRP A 83 1.70 -6.70 2.64
C TRP A 83 0.41 -7.38 3.11
N ALA A 84 -0.51 -6.61 3.70
CA ALA A 84 -1.78 -7.10 4.20
C ALA A 84 -2.97 -6.82 3.25
N ALA A 85 -2.69 -6.45 2.00
CA ALA A 85 -3.70 -6.23 0.96
C ALA A 85 -3.18 -6.67 -0.40
N ASP A 86 -4.11 -7.18 -1.22
CA ASP A 86 -3.82 -7.64 -2.58
C ASP A 86 -4.03 -6.53 -3.62
N THR A 87 -4.86 -5.53 -3.27
CA THR A 87 -5.21 -4.44 -4.16
C THR A 87 -5.21 -3.10 -3.45
N CYS A 88 -4.94 -2.03 -4.21
CA CYS A 88 -4.97 -0.65 -3.71
C CYS A 88 -6.35 -0.19 -3.20
N PRO A 89 -7.47 -0.51 -3.87
CA PRO A 89 -8.79 -0.21 -3.35
C PRO A 89 -9.05 -0.89 -2.01
N GLN A 90 -8.65 -2.15 -1.85
CA GLN A 90 -8.76 -2.88 -0.59
C GLN A 90 -7.92 -2.22 0.51
N ALA A 91 -6.64 -1.92 0.24
CA ALA A 91 -5.77 -1.28 1.23
C ALA A 91 -6.33 0.06 1.74
N SER A 92 -6.96 0.83 0.84
CA SER A 92 -7.63 2.09 1.18
C SER A 92 -8.92 1.86 2.00
N ALA A 93 -9.75 0.91 1.59
CA ALA A 93 -11.02 0.59 2.25
C ALA A 93 -10.82 0.00 3.65
N ASP A 94 -9.86 -0.93 3.79
CA ASP A 94 -9.50 -1.59 5.04
C ASP A 94 -8.65 -0.69 5.96
N ARG A 95 -8.35 0.53 5.52
CA ARG A 95 -7.60 1.56 6.26
C ARG A 95 -6.24 1.08 6.76
N LEU A 96 -5.56 0.26 5.96
CA LEU A 96 -4.27 -0.31 6.33
C LEU A 96 -3.20 0.77 6.42
N ILE A 97 -2.22 0.54 7.32
CA ILE A 97 -1.01 1.36 7.39
C ILE A 97 0.05 0.72 6.48
N PRO A 98 0.70 1.49 5.60
CA PRO A 98 1.65 0.93 4.65
C PRO A 98 2.92 0.44 5.33
N ASN A 99 3.43 -0.67 4.82
CA ASN A 99 4.70 -1.24 5.26
C ASN A 99 5.86 -0.34 4.82
N SER A 100 5.78 0.25 3.62
CA SER A 100 6.79 1.18 3.12
C SER A 100 6.21 2.25 2.20
N VAL A 101 6.85 3.41 2.20
CA VAL A 101 6.62 4.50 1.23
C VAL A 101 7.95 4.83 0.57
N GLN A 102 7.97 4.91 -0.76
CA GLN A 102 9.19 5.15 -1.54
C GLN A 102 8.93 6.23 -2.59
N LEU A 103 9.95 7.03 -2.88
CA LEU A 103 9.95 7.90 -4.06
C LEU A 103 10.27 7.03 -5.29
N VAL A 104 9.46 7.16 -6.33
CA VAL A 104 9.68 6.50 -7.62
C VAL A 104 10.12 7.57 -8.60
N LYS A 105 11.32 7.40 -9.15
CA LYS A 105 11.84 8.28 -10.21
C LYS A 105 10.94 8.15 -11.43
N SER A 106 10.40 9.27 -11.88
CA SER A 106 9.58 9.38 -13.09
C SER A 106 10.37 9.02 -14.34
#